data_AF-A0A4Q3V7X0-F1
#
_entry.id   AF-A0A4Q3V7X0-F1
#
_cell.length_a   1.000
_cell.length_b   1.000
_cell.length_c   1.000
_cell.angle_alpha   90.00
_cell.angle_beta   90.00
_cell.angle_gamma   90.00
#
_symmetry.space_group_name_H-M   'P 1'
#
loop_
_entity.id
_entity.type
_entity.pdbx_description
1 polymer ?
#
loop_
_entity_poly.entity_id
_entity_poly.type
_entity_poly.pdbx_seq_one_letter_code
_entity_poly.pdbx_strand_id
1 'polypeptide(L)'
;MVFFAITTRGLKDVLREAANSGTAVWCGADAVSEEDFAALKGKGLTRLTYELGARDPLVLEGALDTIDQHHPDEVVWVEAAASAG
;
A
#
# COMPACT_ATOMS: atom_id res chain seq x y z
N MET A 1 8.31 7.02 7.50
CA MET A 1 7.12 6.18 7.70
C MET A 1 6.60 5.78 6.33
N VAL A 2 5.93 4.64 6.21
CA VAL A 2 5.33 4.16 4.94
C VAL A 2 3.86 3.83 5.16
N PHE A 3 2.99 4.22 4.23
CA PHE A 3 1.62 3.73 4.21
C PHE A 3 1.49 2.54 3.26
N PHE A 4 0.85 1.47 3.72
CA PHE A 4 0.61 0.28 2.91
C PHE A 4 -0.89 -0.02 2.83
N ALA A 5 -1.45 0.17 1.64
CA ALA A 5 -2.86 -0.02 1.35
C ALA A 5 -3.13 -1.36 0.65
N ILE A 6 -4.11 -2.12 1.17
CA ILE A 6 -4.51 -3.40 0.61
C ILE A 6 -5.77 -3.23 -0.27
N THR A 7 -6.78 -2.50 0.22
CA THR A 7 -7.99 -2.21 -0.55
C THR A 7 -7.90 -0.93 -1.39
N THR A 8 -8.71 -0.84 -2.45
CA THR A 8 -8.93 0.40 -3.21
C THR A 8 -9.39 1.57 -2.34
N ARG A 9 -10.19 1.29 -1.29
CA ARG A 9 -10.64 2.32 -0.35
C ARG A 9 -9.47 2.82 0.49
N GLY A 10 -8.71 1.92 1.11
CA GLY A 10 -7.53 2.29 1.88
C GLY A 10 -6.52 3.08 1.06
N LEU A 11 -6.31 2.70 -0.20
CA LEU A 11 -5.41 3.44 -1.09
C LEU A 11 -5.85 4.89 -1.24
N LYS A 12 -7.14 5.14 -1.46
CA LYS A 12 -7.66 6.51 -1.57
C LYS A 12 -7.48 7.29 -0.27
N ASP A 13 -7.60 6.64 0.87
CA ASP A 13 -7.48 7.28 2.17
C ASP A 13 -6.01 7.62 2.48
N VAL A 14 -5.08 6.68 2.32
CA VAL A 14 -3.65 6.95 2.55
C VAL A 14 -3.05 7.91 1.53
N LEU A 15 -3.55 7.95 0.29
CA LEU A 15 -3.14 8.95 -0.71
C LEU A 15 -3.55 10.37 -0.30
N ARG A 16 -4.68 10.54 0.40
CA ARG A 16 -5.08 11.84 0.94
C ARG A 16 -4.19 12.26 2.09
N GLU A 17 -3.88 11.35 3.00
CA GLU A 17 -2.99 11.60 4.14
C GLU A 17 -1.56 11.93 3.67
N ALA A 18 -1.05 11.17 2.71
CA ALA A 18 0.29 11.35 2.16
C ALA A 18 0.46 12.63 1.31
N ALA A 19 -0.65 13.22 0.82
CA ALA A 19 -0.59 14.36 -0.11
C ALA A 19 0.16 15.58 0.44
N ASN A 20 0.11 15.79 1.77
CA ASN A 20 0.73 16.95 2.42
C ASN A 20 2.12 16.65 2.99
N SER A 21 2.43 15.38 3.26
CA SER A 21 3.68 14.96 3.89
C SER A 21 4.70 14.40 2.91
N GLY A 22 4.27 14.00 1.70
CA GLY A 22 5.13 13.26 0.76
C GLY A 22 5.50 11.86 1.26
N THR A 23 4.76 11.32 2.23
CA THR A 23 4.99 9.97 2.78
C THR A 23 4.86 8.92 1.67
N ALA A 24 5.79 7.96 1.63
CA ALA A 24 5.74 6.87 0.66
C ALA A 24 4.47 6.03 0.83
N VAL A 25 3.82 5.72 -0.27
CA VAL A 25 2.61 4.89 -0.33
C VAL A 25 2.90 3.64 -1.15
N TRP A 26 2.57 2.48 -0.60
CA TRP A 26 2.63 1.19 -1.27
C TRP A 26 1.24 0.58 -1.37
N CYS A 27 0.99 -0.20 -2.42
CA CYS A 27 -0.27 -0.93 -2.58
C CYS A 27 -0.13 -2.23 -3.38
N GLY A 28 -1.10 -3.12 -3.20
CA GLY A 28 -1.23 -4.36 -3.98
C GLY A 28 -1.73 -4.11 -5.41
N ALA A 29 -1.54 -5.09 -6.30
CA ALA A 29 -2.01 -5.02 -7.68
C ALA A 29 -3.55 -4.95 -7.79
N ASP A 30 -4.26 -5.41 -6.77
CA ASP A 30 -5.72 -5.43 -6.61
C ASP A 30 -6.28 -4.13 -6.00
N ALA A 31 -5.44 -3.26 -5.44
CA ALA A 31 -5.87 -1.97 -4.90
C ALA A 31 -6.17 -0.95 -6.00
N VAL A 32 -5.45 -1.02 -7.13
CA VAL A 32 -5.56 -0.10 -8.28
C VAL A 32 -5.10 -0.77 -9.57
N SER A 33 -5.81 -0.50 -10.67
CA SER A 33 -5.47 -1.01 -12.00
C SER A 33 -4.14 -0.42 -12.50
N GLU A 34 -3.51 -1.06 -13.51
CA GLU A 34 -2.28 -0.54 -14.11
C GLU A 34 -2.49 0.82 -14.78
N GLU A 35 -3.64 1.00 -15.43
CA GLU A 35 -4.03 2.22 -16.11
C GLU A 35 -4.21 3.38 -15.10
N ASP A 36 -4.94 3.13 -14.02
CA ASP A 36 -5.14 4.11 -12.96
C ASP A 36 -3.84 4.41 -12.20
N PHE A 37 -3.00 3.40 -11.97
CA PHE A 37 -1.68 3.58 -11.37
C PHE A 37 -0.79 4.47 -12.25
N ALA A 38 -0.80 4.26 -13.57
CA ALA A 38 -0.05 5.10 -14.50
C ALA A 38 -0.51 6.57 -14.45
N ALA A 39 -1.81 6.83 -14.25
CA ALA A 39 -2.35 8.18 -14.07
C ALA A 39 -1.95 8.82 -12.73
N LEU A 40 -1.59 8.03 -11.72
CA LEU A 40 -1.13 8.48 -10.40
C LEU A 40 0.41 8.58 -10.27
N LYS A 41 1.14 8.18 -11.32
CA LYS A 41 2.60 8.08 -11.32
C LYS A 41 3.24 9.43 -10.97
N GLY A 42 4.05 9.45 -9.90
CA GLY A 42 4.76 10.66 -9.42
C GLY A 42 4.37 11.15 -8.02
N LYS A 43 3.36 10.55 -7.36
CA LYS A 43 2.92 10.95 -6.01
C LYS A 43 3.58 10.15 -4.87
N GLY A 44 4.78 9.61 -5.07
CA GLY A 44 5.40 8.70 -4.08
C GLY A 44 4.63 7.38 -3.89
N LEU A 45 3.88 6.96 -4.91
CA LEU A 45 3.11 5.72 -4.94
C LEU A 45 3.89 4.61 -5.65
N THR A 46 4.04 3.48 -4.99
CA THR A 46 4.56 2.22 -5.53
C THR A 46 3.45 1.17 -5.54
N ARG A 47 3.35 0.40 -6.62
CA ARG A 47 2.39 -0.70 -6.78
C ARG A 47 3.14 -2.01 -6.93
N LEU A 48 2.82 -2.99 -6.08
CA LEU A 48 3.31 -4.36 -6.20
C LEU A 48 2.72 -5.02 -7.45
N THR A 49 3.46 -5.96 -8.04
CA THR A 49 3.05 -6.67 -9.26
C THR A 49 2.09 -7.82 -8.99
N TYR A 50 1.80 -8.12 -7.73
CA TYR A 50 0.92 -9.19 -7.28
C TYR A 50 -0.20 -8.65 -6.40
N GLU A 51 -1.31 -9.39 -6.38
CA GLU A 51 -2.44 -9.10 -5.52
C GLU A 51 -2.13 -9.50 -4.08
N LEU A 52 -2.62 -8.72 -3.12
CA LEU A 52 -2.53 -9.05 -1.70
C LEU A 52 -3.72 -9.91 -1.25
N GLY A 53 -4.78 -9.95 -2.06
CA GLY A 53 -5.97 -10.75 -1.85
C GLY A 53 -6.67 -10.39 -0.55
N ALA A 54 -7.37 -11.35 0.04
CA ALA A 54 -8.05 -11.19 1.33
C ALA A 54 -7.07 -11.17 2.52
N ARG A 55 -5.89 -10.54 2.37
CA ARG A 55 -4.86 -10.38 3.40
C ARG A 55 -4.26 -11.71 3.82
N ASP A 56 -3.86 -12.53 2.85
CA ASP A 56 -3.13 -13.77 3.14
C ASP A 56 -1.86 -13.44 3.96
N PRO A 57 -1.64 -14.06 5.14
CA PRO A 57 -0.54 -13.70 6.02
C PRO A 57 0.84 -13.83 5.38
N LEU A 58 1.07 -14.86 4.55
CA LEU A 58 2.38 -15.09 3.93
C LEU A 58 2.64 -14.09 2.82
N VAL A 59 1.60 -13.75 2.04
CA VAL A 59 1.70 -12.71 1.00
C VAL A 59 1.94 -11.34 1.65
N LEU A 60 1.26 -11.06 2.77
CA LEU A 60 1.43 -9.80 3.49
C LEU A 60 2.84 -9.68 4.09
N GLU A 61 3.37 -10.75 4.69
CA GLU A 61 4.75 -10.80 5.20
C GLU A 61 5.77 -10.53 4.09
N GLY A 62 5.64 -11.19 2.94
CA GLY A 62 6.54 -10.95 1.80
C GLY A 62 6.46 -9.52 1.24
N ALA A 63 5.28 -8.91 1.27
CA ALA A 63 5.11 -7.51 0.89
C ALA A 63 5.78 -6.56 1.88
N LEU A 64 5.66 -6.83 3.18
CA LEU A 64 6.32 -6.05 4.23
C LEU A 64 7.84 -6.15 4.15
N ASP A 65 8.39 -7.34 3.91
CA ASP A 65 9.83 -7.54 3.69
C ASP A 65 10.31 -6.76 2.45
N THR A 66 9.53 -6.78 1.37
CA THR A 66 9.83 -5.96 0.17
C THR A 66 9.86 -4.47 0.50
N ILE A 67 8.93 -3.98 1.32
CA ILE A 67 8.90 -2.57 1.74
C ILE A 67 10.11 -2.23 2.60
N ASP A 68 10.48 -3.08 3.56
CA ASP A 68 11.63 -2.90 4.45
C ASP A 68 12.95 -2.80 3.65
N GLN A 69 13.12 -3.63 2.62
CA GLN A 69 14.27 -3.55 1.72
C GLN A 69 14.41 -2.17 1.01
N HIS A 70 13.32 -1.44 0.81
CA HIS A 70 13.32 -0.11 0.16
C HIS A 70 13.29 1.05 1.17
N HIS A 71 12.73 0.81 2.34
CA HIS A 71 12.52 1.78 3.41
C HIS A 71 12.95 1.18 4.77
N PRO A 72 14.24 0.90 4.95
CA PRO A 72 14.73 0.26 6.16
C PRO A 72 14.47 1.14 7.39
N ASP A 73 14.17 0.50 8.51
CA ASP A 73 13.87 1.13 9.81
C ASP A 73 12.62 2.01 9.84
N GLU A 74 11.82 2.03 8.76
CA GLU A 74 10.60 2.84 8.69
C GLU A 74 9.37 2.09 9.20
N VAL A 75 8.55 2.78 10.00
CA VAL A 75 7.26 2.23 10.45
C VAL A 75 6.31 2.11 9.27
N VAL A 76 5.80 0.89 9.03
CA VAL A 76 4.77 0.62 8.02
C VAL A 76 3.38 0.62 8.67
N TRP A 77 2.52 1.53 8.23
CA TRP A 77 1.11 1.55 8.59
C TRP A 77 0.30 0.75 7.58
N VAL A 78 -0.30 -0.35 8.03
CA VAL A 78 -1.15 -1.21 7.20
C VAL A 78 -2.61 -0.98 7.56
N GLU A 79 -3.47 -0.80 6.57
CA GLU A 79 -4.91 -0.76 6.84
C GLU A 79 -5.39 -2.08 7.46
N ALA A 80 -6.31 -2.02 8.43
CA ALA A 80 -6.93 -3.20 9.04
C ALA A 80 -8.36 -3.41 8.51
N ALA A 81 -8.76 -4.67 8.32
CA ALA A 81 -10.17 -4.99 8.09
C ALA A 81 -10.93 -4.77 9.41
N ALA A 82 -12.13 -4.20 9.34
CA ALA A 82 -13.01 -4.20 10.49
C ALA A 82 -13.32 -5.66 10.85
N SER A 83 -13.13 -6.03 12.12
CA SER A 83 -13.58 -7.32 12.61
C SER A 83 -15.09 -7.40 12.42
N ALA A 84 -15.57 -8.46 11.76
CA ALA A 84 -17.00 -8.77 11.74
C ALA A 84 -17.42 -9.04 13.19
N GLY A 85 -18.21 -8.13 13.75
CA GLY A 85 -18.84 -8.28 15.07
C GLY A 85 -20.01 -9.26 15.04
#